data_AF-A0A8J8JHQ8-F1
#
_entry.id   AF-A0A8J8JHQ8-F1
#
_cell.length_a   1.000
_cell.length_b   1.000
_cell.length_c   1.000
_cell.angle_alpha   90.00
_cell.angle_beta   90.00
_cell.angle_gamma   90.00
#
_symmetry.space_group_name_H-M   'P 1'
#
loop_
_entity.id
_entity.type
_entity.pdbx_description
1 polymer ?
#
loop_
_entity_poly.entity_id
_entity_poly.type
_entity_poly.pdbx_seq_one_letter_code
_entity_poly.pdbx_strand_id
1 'polypeptide(L)' 'MEQVEMTVKRKAFLEELPKVVEEALKEYGPRLRRIEIVEDEKGCYTVWITYDSDFRPRP' A
#
# COMPACT_ATOMS: atom_id res chain seq x y z
N MET A 1 22.43 -9.89 -1.69
CA MET A 1 21.22 -9.67 -2.50
C MET A 1 20.59 -8.40 -1.96
N GLU A 2 20.62 -7.31 -2.71
CA GLU A 2 19.87 -6.10 -2.34
C GLU A 2 18.38 -6.46 -2.38
N GLN A 3 17.70 -6.41 -1.24
CA GLN A 3 16.24 -6.49 -1.21
C GLN A 3 15.74 -5.19 -1.81
N VAL A 4 15.21 -5.24 -3.03
CA VAL A 4 14.66 -4.07 -3.69
C VAL A 4 13.20 -3.95 -3.24
N GLU A 5 12.85 -2.79 -2.70
CA GLU A 5 11.50 -2.49 -2.21
C GLU A 5 10.82 -1.53 -3.18
N MET A 6 9.53 -1.78 -3.45
CA MET A 6 8.69 -0.88 -4.24
C MET A 6 7.62 -0.29 -3.36
N THR A 7 7.39 1.02 -3.54
CA THR A 7 6.34 1.73 -2.82
C THR A 7 5.33 2.28 -3.82
N VAL A 8 4.05 1.98 -3.60
CA VAL A 8 2.94 2.52 -4.38
C VAL A 8 2.10 3.46 -3.52
N LYS A 9 1.59 4.51 -4.15
CA LYS A 9 0.76 5.54 -3.50
C LYS A 9 -0.69 5.37 -3.94
N ARG A 10 -1.60 5.23 -2.97
CA ARG A 10 -3.06 5.28 -3.18
C ARG A 10 -3.66 6.42 -2.36
N LYS A 11 -4.68 7.08 -2.91
CA LYS A 11 -5.48 8.07 -2.17
C LYS A 11 -6.83 7.46 -1.86
N ALA A 12 -7.32 7.70 -0.65
CA ALA A 12 -8.61 7.18 -0.18
C ALA A 12 -9.24 8.11 0.84
N PHE A 13 -10.56 8.06 0.97
CA PHE A 13 -11.26 8.66 2.10
C PHE A 13 -11.18 7.75 3.33
N LEU A 14 -11.49 8.28 4.52
CA LEU A 14 -11.44 7.54 5.80
C LEU A 14 -12.23 6.22 5.72
N GLU A 15 -13.44 6.28 5.16
CA GLU A 15 -14.36 5.14 5.04
C GLU A 15 -13.82 4.05 4.10
N GLU A 16 -12.95 4.42 3.16
CA GLU A 16 -12.36 3.52 2.18
C GLU A 16 -11.02 2.93 2.63
N LEU A 17 -10.39 3.48 3.67
CA LEU A 17 -9.11 2.99 4.19
C LEU A 17 -9.11 1.48 4.49
N PRO A 18 -10.13 0.90 5.19
CA PRO A 18 -10.15 -0.52 5.46
C PRO A 18 -10.09 -1.35 4.17
N LYS A 19 -10.86 -0.95 3.16
CA LYS A 19 -10.90 -1.63 1.86
C LYS A 19 -9.55 -1.55 1.13
N VAL A 20 -8.90 -0.38 1.15
CA VAL A 20 -7.57 -0.22 0.52
C VAL A 20 -6.52 -1.10 1.20
N VAL A 21 -6.56 -1.20 2.53
CA VAL A 21 -5.64 -2.06 3.28
C VAL A 21 -5.93 -3.54 3.00
N GLU A 22 -7.20 -3.95 2.95
CA GLU A 22 -7.57 -5.32 2.59
C GLU A 22 -7.12 -5.70 1.17
N GLU A 23 -7.28 -4.80 0.20
CA GLU A 23 -6.79 -5.01 -1.16
C GLU A 23 -5.26 -5.13 -1.21
N ALA A 24 -4.54 -4.27 -0.48
CA ALA A 24 -3.08 -4.36 -0.38
C ALA A 24 -2.63 -5.69 0.23
N LEU A 25 -3.33 -6.18 1.27
CA LEU A 25 -3.04 -7.48 1.87
C LEU A 25 -3.33 -8.63 0.91
N LYS A 26 -4.39 -8.56 0.11
CA LYS A 26 -4.69 -9.59 -0.91
C LYS A 26 -3.71 -9.56 -2.07
N GLU A 27 -3.30 -8.38 -2.50
CA GLU A 27 -2.41 -8.17 -3.66
C GLU A 27 -0.96 -8.55 -3.34
N TYR A 28 -0.43 -8.07 -2.20
CA TYR A 28 0.99 -8.24 -1.86
C TYR A 28 1.23 -9.35 -0.82
N GLY A 29 0.24 -9.68 0.00
CA GLY A 29 0.28 -10.79 0.96
C GLY A 29 1.56 -10.85 1.80
N PRO A 30 2.30 -11.97 1.80
CA PRO A 30 3.52 -12.13 2.60
C PRO A 30 4.69 -11.23 2.17
N ARG A 31 4.56 -10.57 1.00
CA ARG A 31 5.56 -9.65 0.45
C ARG A 31 5.33 -8.20 0.86
N LEU A 32 4.18 -7.92 1.48
CA LEU A 32 3.91 -6.61 2.06
C LEU A 32 4.91 -6.34 3.18
N ARG A 33 5.64 -5.23 3.07
CA ARG A 33 6.64 -4.81 4.06
C ARG A 33 6.08 -3.74 5.00
N ARG A 34 5.36 -2.77 4.43
CA ARG A 34 4.87 -1.63 5.19
C ARG A 34 3.62 -1.03 4.57
N ILE A 35 2.71 -0.57 5.42
CA ILE A 35 1.63 0.34 5.04
C ILE A 35 1.77 1.59 5.90
N GLU A 36 1.84 2.75 5.28
CA GLU A 36 1.83 4.05 5.97
C GLU A 36 0.60 4.83 5.51
N ILE A 37 -0.17 5.35 6.47
CA ILE A 37 -1.36 6.15 6.18
C ILE A 37 -1.08 7.55 6.71
N VAL A 38 -1.10 8.52 5.81
CA VAL A 38 -0.87 9.94 6.10
C VAL A 38 -2.15 10.70 5.81
N GLU A 39 -2.67 11.43 6.80
CA GLU A 39 -3.81 12.31 6.63
C GLU A 39 -3.38 13.64 6.00
N ASP A 40 -4.09 14.07 4.97
CA ASP A 40 -4.00 15.40 4.37
C ASP A 40 -5.01 16.35 5.04
N GLU A 41 -4.75 17.66 5.01
CA GLU A 41 -5.54 18.73 5.68
C GLU A 41 -7.03 18.80 5.28
N LYS A 42 -7.47 18.02 4.28
CA LYS A 42 -8.85 17.96 3.79
C LYS A 42 -9.62 16.70 4.20
N GLY A 43 -9.06 15.87 5.10
CA GLY A 43 -9.67 14.58 5.48
C GLY A 43 -9.52 13.51 4.39
N CYS A 44 -8.58 13.71 3.46
CA CYS A 44 -8.15 12.68 2.52
C CYS A 44 -6.95 11.96 3.12
N TYR A 45 -6.82 10.67 2.84
CA TYR A 45 -5.71 9.87 3.33
C TYR A 45 -4.87 9.39 2.16
N THR A 46 -3.57 9.57 2.28
CA THR A 46 -2.59 8.97 1.39
C THR A 46 -2.09 7.67 2.04
N VAL A 47 -2.33 6.56 1.37
CA VAL A 47 -1.85 5.22 1.76
C VAL A 47 -0.62 4.88 0.92
N TRP A 48 0.51 4.75 1.57
CA TRP A 48 1.76 4.26 0.99
C TRP A 48 1.90 2.77 1.30
N ILE A 49 2.04 1.96 0.26
CA ILE A 49 2.13 0.50 0.38
C ILE A 49 3.50 0.09 -0.15
N THR A 50 4.36 -0.39 0.74
CA THR A 50 5.70 -0.88 0.41
C THR A 50 5.70 -2.40 0.40
N TYR A 51 6.20 -2.99 -0.68
CA TYR A 51 6.29 -4.43 -0.87
C TYR A 51 7.61 -4.82 -1.51
N ASP A 52 7.94 -6.10 -1.39
CA ASP A 52 9.15 -6.68 -1.97
C ASP A 52 9.05 -6.71 -3.51
N SER A 53 9.97 -6.03 -4.20
CA SER A 53 9.91 -5.81 -5.65
C SER A 53 10.27 -7.04 -6.48
N ASP A 54 10.71 -8.13 -5.85
CA ASP A 54 10.84 -9.43 -6.51
C ASP A 54 9.45 -9.98 -6.95
N PHE A 55 8.38 -9.26 -6.59
CA PHE A 55 7.02 -9.48 -7.08
C PHE A 55 6.65 -8.56 -8.24
N ARG A 56 6.35 -9.16 -9.40
CA ARG A 56 5.50 -8.52 -10.41
C ARG A 56 4.07 -8.99 -10.18
N PRO A 57 3.16 -8.16 -9.62
CA PRO A 57 1.74 -8.50 -9.64
C PRO A 57 1.33 -8.71 -11.11
N ARG A 58 0.64 -9.83 -11.41
CA ARG A 58 0.15 -10.06 -12.77
C ARG A 58 -0.82 -8.92 -13.16
N PRO A 59 -0.75 -8.44 -14.42
CA PRO A 59 -1.69 -7.45 -14.93
C PRO A 59 -3.13 -7.96 -14.97
#